data_AF-A0A9E5Y8N5-F1
#
_entry.id   AF-A0A9E5Y8N5-F1
#
_cell.length_a   1.000
_cell.length_b   1.000
_cell.length_c   1.000
_cell.angle_alpha   90.00
_cell.angle_beta   90.00
_cell.angle_gamma   90.00
#
_symmetry.space_group_name_H-M   'P 1'
#
loop_
_entity.id
_entity.type
_entity.pdbx_description
1 polymer ?
#
loop_
_entity_poly.entity_id
_entity_poly.type
_entity_poly.pdbx_seq_one_letter_code
_entity_poly.pdbx_strand_id
1 'polypeptide(L)' 'MMRKLTVLLLSGTICLLGAIPVLANTGVTVQNIRQKLQVADGAVIGTYSKVNRNPWNSIDIDSVKKLLKEARKSQ' A
#
# COMPACT_ATOMS: atom_id res chain seq x y z
N MET A 1 -9.61 3.39 -23.54
CA MET A 1 -8.18 2.99 -23.65
C MET A 1 -7.81 2.17 -22.42
N MET A 2 -8.05 0.85 -22.48
CA MET A 2 -7.87 -0.09 -21.38
C MET A 2 -6.38 -0.36 -21.16
N ARG A 3 -5.83 0.05 -20.01
CA ARG A 3 -4.46 -0.29 -19.62
C ARG A 3 -4.45 -1.72 -19.10
N LYS A 4 -3.78 -2.59 -19.88
CA LYS A 4 -3.40 -3.99 -19.63
C LYS A 4 -3.49 -4.41 -18.16
N LEU A 5 -4.53 -5.20 -17.86
CA LEU A 5 -4.68 -5.93 -16.62
C LEU A 5 -3.96 -7.27 -16.79
N THR A 6 -2.72 -7.35 -16.32
CA THR A 6 -2.03 -8.63 -16.13
C THR A 6 -1.32 -8.58 -14.80
N VAL A 7 -2.04 -8.98 -13.74
CA VAL A 7 -1.44 -9.44 -12.50
C VAL A 7 -2.04 -10.81 -12.23
N LEU A 8 -1.33 -11.82 -12.75
CA LEU A 8 -1.48 -13.22 -12.41
C LEU A 8 -0.63 -13.45 -11.17
N LEU A 9 -1.22 -13.77 -10.02
CA LEU A 9 -0.79 -14.88 -9.14
C LEU A 9 -1.55 -14.91 -7.80
N LEU A 10 -2.04 -16.12 -7.51
CA LEU A 10 -2.55 -16.68 -6.25
C LEU A 10 -4.04 -16.48 -5.93
N SER A 11 -4.81 -17.47 -6.43
CA SER A 11 -6.00 -18.07 -5.81
C SER A 11 -7.16 -17.14 -5.45
N GLY A 12 -7.97 -16.82 -6.45
CA GLY A 12 -9.40 -17.08 -6.35
C GLY A 12 -10.35 -15.89 -6.19
N THR A 13 -9.96 -14.78 -5.57
CA THR A 13 -10.93 -13.69 -5.35
C THR A 13 -10.22 -12.38 -5.12
N ILE A 14 -10.34 -11.42 -6.04
CA ILE A 14 -10.54 -10.00 -5.74
C ILE A 14 -10.85 -9.31 -7.07
N CYS A 15 -12.13 -8.98 -7.21
CA CYS A 15 -12.71 -8.00 -8.13
C CYS A 15 -12.81 -8.38 -9.61
N LEU A 16 -13.77 -9.26 -9.92
CA LEU A 16 -14.26 -9.48 -11.28
C LEU A 16 -14.96 -8.24 -11.91
N LEU A 17 -15.17 -7.14 -11.17
CA LEU A 17 -16.08 -6.06 -11.57
C LEU A 17 -15.54 -4.62 -11.42
N GLY A 18 -14.29 -4.41 -10.98
CA GLY A 18 -13.72 -3.06 -10.85
C GLY A 18 -14.44 -2.10 -9.87
N ALA A 19 -15.47 -2.59 -9.16
CA ALA A 19 -16.32 -1.78 -8.29
C ALA A 19 -15.84 -1.74 -6.83
N ILE A 20 -14.97 -2.68 -6.42
CA ILE A 20 -14.52 -2.78 -5.03
C ILE A 20 -13.04 -2.35 -4.98
N PRO A 21 -12.70 -1.31 -4.19
CA PRO A 21 -11.33 -0.86 -4.03
C PRO A 21 -10.41 -1.94 -3.44
N VAL A 22 -9.19 -2.03 -3.97
CA VAL A 22 -8.14 -2.93 -3.49
C VAL A 22 -7.12 -2.13 -2.67
N LEU A 23 -6.91 -2.53 -1.42
CA LEU A 23 -5.93 -1.89 -0.53
C LEU A 23 -4.77 -2.82 -0.21
N ALA A 24 -3.53 -2.38 -0.44
CA ALA A 24 -2.33 -3.08 -0.02
C ALA A 24 -2.13 -2.95 1.50
N ASN A 25 -1.74 -4.03 2.21
CA ASN A 25 -1.49 -3.97 3.65
C ASN A 25 -0.08 -4.42 4.05
N THR A 26 0.23 -5.70 3.90
CA THR A 26 1.32 -6.38 4.58
C THR A 26 2.63 -5.95 3.96
N GLY A 27 3.54 -5.49 4.81
CA GLY A 27 4.88 -5.07 4.40
C GLY A 27 4.92 -3.77 3.60
N VAL A 28 3.90 -2.91 3.67
CA VAL A 28 3.97 -1.57 3.06
C VAL A 28 5.02 -0.72 3.79
N THR A 29 6.02 -0.24 3.04
CA THR A 29 7.13 0.59 3.53
C THR A 29 7.41 1.75 2.57
N VAL A 30 8.24 2.70 2.99
CA VAL A 30 8.65 3.83 2.12
C VAL A 30 9.36 3.38 0.85
N GLN A 31 10.04 2.23 0.88
CA GLN A 31 10.76 1.69 -0.27
C GLN A 31 9.85 1.08 -1.32
N ASN A 32 8.68 0.54 -0.93
CA ASN A 32 7.82 -0.22 -1.83
C ASN A 32 6.41 0.38 -2.04
N ILE A 33 6.02 1.40 -1.28
CA ILE A 33 4.69 2.02 -1.38
C ILE A 33 4.34 2.41 -2.82
N ARG A 34 5.31 2.94 -3.57
CA ARG A 34 5.08 3.36 -4.96
C ARG A 34 4.72 2.19 -5.87
N GLN A 35 5.43 1.06 -5.73
CA GLN A 35 5.17 -0.16 -6.49
C GLN A 35 3.83 -0.78 -6.09
N LYS A 36 3.49 -0.78 -4.79
CA LYS A 36 2.22 -1.32 -4.30
C LYS A 36 1.03 -0.52 -4.85
N LEU A 37 1.13 0.81 -4.89
CA LEU A 37 0.10 1.70 -5.44
C LEU A 37 -0.04 1.63 -6.98
N GLN A 38 0.85 0.95 -7.70
CA GLN A 38 0.66 0.70 -9.15
C GLN A 38 -0.43 -0.35 -9.43
N VAL A 39 -0.73 -1.21 -8.45
CA VAL A 39 -1.65 -2.35 -8.59
C VAL A 39 -2.78 -2.34 -7.56
N ALA A 40 -2.84 -1.32 -6.70
CA ALA A 40 -3.83 -1.16 -5.64
C ALA A 40 -4.30 0.29 -5.57
N ASP A 41 -5.56 0.50 -5.20
CA ASP A 41 -6.18 1.81 -5.08
C ASP A 41 -5.72 2.58 -3.82
N GLY A 42 -5.12 1.88 -2.86
CA GLY A 42 -4.60 2.48 -1.64
C GLY A 42 -3.80 1.50 -0.78
N ALA A 43 -3.46 1.93 0.42
CA ALA A 43 -2.74 1.10 1.38
C ALA A 43 -3.15 1.36 2.84
N VAL A 44 -3.15 0.30 3.65
CA VAL A 44 -3.34 0.34 5.10
C VAL A 44 -2.00 0.04 5.77
N ILE A 45 -1.50 0.98 6.58
CA ILE A 45 -0.18 0.86 7.19
C ILE A 45 -0.31 0.58 8.69
N GLY A 46 0.25 -0.53 9.14
CA GLY A 46 0.34 -0.90 10.54
C GLY A 46 1.70 -0.56 11.15
N THR A 47 2.46 -1.59 11.49
CA THR A 47 3.73 -1.54 12.23
C THR A 47 4.79 -0.60 11.67
N TYR A 48 4.79 -0.34 10.36
CA TYR A 48 5.69 0.66 9.78
C TYR A 48 5.45 2.07 10.31
N SER A 49 4.22 2.44 10.70
CA SER A 49 3.96 3.76 11.29
C SER A 49 4.43 3.93 12.74
N LYS A 50 4.93 2.86 13.37
CA LYS A 50 5.21 2.82 14.81
C LYS A 50 6.69 3.02 15.13
N VAL A 51 6.98 3.69 16.25
CA VAL A 51 8.35 3.83 16.78
C VAL A 51 8.97 2.45 16.95
N ASN A 52 10.19 2.28 16.44
CA ASN A 52 10.94 1.01 16.44
C ASN A 52 10.21 -0.18 15.79
N ARG A 53 9.18 0.07 14.97
CA ARG A 53 8.38 -0.98 14.33
C ARG A 53 7.77 -1.96 15.34
N ASN A 54 7.34 -1.47 16.50
CA ASN A 54 6.61 -2.25 17.49
C ASN A 54 5.12 -1.85 17.49
N PRO A 55 4.16 -2.77 17.30
CA PRO A 55 2.74 -2.43 17.22
C PRO A 55 2.18 -1.71 18.46
N TRP A 56 2.78 -1.97 19.63
CA TRP A 56 2.37 -1.40 20.92
C TRP A 56 2.90 0.02 21.17
N ASN A 57 3.84 0.50 20.33
CA ASN A 57 4.42 1.81 20.50
C ASN A 57 3.53 2.94 19.94
N SER A 58 3.90 4.16 20.28
CA SER A 58 3.34 5.36 19.65
C SER A 58 3.71 5.45 18.17
N ILE A 59 2.97 6.31 17.45
CA ILE A 59 3.21 6.58 16.03
C ILE A 59 4.51 7.39 15.87
N ASP A 60 5.38 6.96 14.96
CA ASP A 60 6.52 7.71 14.48
C ASP A 60 6.08 8.63 13.34
N ILE A 61 5.81 9.90 13.69
CA ILE A 61 5.33 10.92 12.76
C ILE A 61 6.30 11.16 11.59
N ASP A 62 7.61 11.04 11.81
CA ASP A 62 8.58 11.28 10.75
C ASP A 62 8.59 10.14 9.73
N SER A 63 8.45 8.89 10.20
CA SER A 63 8.21 7.75 9.31
C SER A 63 6.94 7.92 8.48
N VAL A 64 5.84 8.40 9.09
CA VAL A 64 4.58 8.64 8.37
C VAL A 64 4.74 9.75 7.33
N LYS A 65 5.37 10.87 7.67
CA LYS A 65 5.62 11.97 6.72
C LYS A 65 6.45 11.51 5.53
N LYS A 66 7.51 10.72 5.77
CA LYS A 66 8.34 10.14 4.71
C LYS A 66 7.53 9.21 3.81
N LEU A 67 6.71 8.33 4.40
CA LEU A 67 5.84 7.43 3.66
C LEU A 67 4.85 8.18 2.78
N LEU A 68 4.14 9.18 3.33
CA LEU A 68 3.17 9.98 2.60
C LEU A 68 3.83 10.79 1.47
N LYS A 69 5.02 11.33 1.71
CA LYS A 69 5.80 12.02 0.68
C LYS A 69 6.12 11.11 -0.50
N GLU A 70 6.54 9.87 -0.26
CA GLU A 70 6.79 8.92 -1.35
C GLU A 70 5.50 8.43 -2.02
N ALA A 71 4.41 8.22 -1.26
CA ALA A 71 3.12 7.81 -1.80
C ALA A 71 2.56 8.82 -2.81
N ARG A 72 2.69 10.13 -2.52
CA ARG A 72 2.22 11.21 -3.41
C ARG A 72 2.96 11.29 -4.74
N LYS A 73 4.16 10.71 -4.86
CA LYS A 73 4.89 10.65 -6.15
C LYS A 73 4.35 9.58 -7.11
N SER A 74 3.34 8.82 -6.70
CA SER A 74 2.68 7.80 -7.52
C SER A 74 1.31 8.23 -8.07
N GLN A 75 0.83 9.41 -7.69
CA GLN A 75 -0.35 10.06 -8.26
C GLN A 75 0.06 10.91 -9.47
#